data_AF-A0A924X9D4-F1
#
_entry.id   AF-A0A924X9D4-F1
#
_cell.length_a   1.000
_cell.length_b   1.000
_cell.length_c   1.000
_cell.angle_alpha   90.00
_cell.angle_beta   90.00
_cell.angle_gamma   90.00
#
_symmetry.space_group_name_H-M   'P 1'
#
loop_
_entity.id
_entity.type
_entity.pdbx_description
1 polymer ?
#
loop_
_entity_poly.entity_id
_entity_poly.type
_entity_poly.pdbx_seq_one_letter_code
_entity_poly.pdbx_strand_id
1 'polypeptide(L)'
;MKRILATGGILVLAACSDATNPGDSSPLRETLDVATVAADAVAEDVSLIRTQAGAFGGVTSDASRTGAWRNDCDFSVSTGRFVCPDHTRGGITLARSFALLDAQSQPQSAFDASTTASANFVTTISGAITRENFSATFSRQRNITVSGLAGNESTHIINGTGATSNTRSRHSDDGPERSYAMTETTNIVNVVVPFPHSSGAWPLSGSVTRQISVSRDGEQGSPRARSRSATVTFNGTQLVPIVVGDRSLMLDLATGKIVRN
;
A
#
# COMPACT_ATOMS: atom_id res chain seq x y z
N MET A 1 -14.09 31.44 0.64
CA MET A 1 -13.62 30.31 -0.20
C MET A 1 -13.05 29.22 0.72
N LYS A 2 -13.88 28.25 1.13
CA LYS A 2 -13.50 27.14 2.02
C LYS A 2 -13.11 25.95 1.13
N ARG A 3 -11.85 25.54 1.15
CA ARG A 3 -11.35 24.37 0.40
C ARG A 3 -11.51 23.11 1.24
N ILE A 4 -12.05 22.09 0.58
CA ILE A 4 -12.57 20.82 1.07
C ILE A 4 -11.41 19.90 1.50
N LEU A 5 -11.55 19.29 2.68
CA LEU A 5 -10.72 18.20 3.19
C LEU A 5 -10.98 16.91 2.39
N ALA A 6 -9.93 16.21 1.98
CA ALA A 6 -9.98 14.89 1.35
C ALA A 6 -8.55 14.32 1.30
N THR A 7 -8.20 13.09 1.66
CA THR A 7 -8.92 11.95 2.25
C THR A 7 -7.81 11.10 2.87
N GLY A 8 -7.73 11.02 4.20
CA GLY A 8 -6.95 9.96 4.83
C GLY A 8 -7.66 8.65 4.50
N GLY A 9 -6.97 7.73 3.83
CA GLY A 9 -7.50 6.43 3.44
C GLY A 9 -7.95 5.65 4.66
N ILE A 10 -9.20 5.87 5.05
CA ILE A 10 -9.96 4.90 5.84
C ILE A 10 -10.18 3.75 4.86
N LEU A 11 -9.52 2.62 5.09
CA LEU A 11 -10.04 1.34 4.60
C LEU A 11 -11.42 1.17 5.25
N VAL A 12 -12.45 1.69 4.58
CA VAL A 12 -13.82 1.28 4.84
C VAL A 12 -13.95 -0.08 4.18
N LEU A 13 -13.47 -1.11 4.86
CA LEU A 13 -14.05 -2.43 4.67
C LEU A 13 -15.49 -2.31 5.11
N ALA A 14 -16.37 -2.07 4.15
CA ALA A 14 -17.80 -2.25 4.29
C ALA A 14 -18.06 -3.75 4.49
N ALA A 15 -17.77 -4.25 5.69
CA ALA A 15 -18.42 -5.44 6.22
C ALA A 15 -19.87 -5.07 6.58
N CYS A 16 -20.65 -4.72 5.56
CA CYS A 16 -22.09 -4.56 5.64
C CYS A 16 -22.71 -5.37 4.50
N SER A 17 -22.89 -6.67 4.75
CA SER A 17 -24.11 -7.34 4.34
C SER A 17 -24.54 -8.24 5.49
N ASP A 18 -25.83 -8.21 5.79
CA ASP A 18 -26.46 -8.75 6.98
C ASP A 18 -25.97 -10.13 7.38
N ALA A 19 -25.38 -10.22 8.57
CA ALA A 19 -25.02 -11.48 9.21
C ALA A 19 -26.23 -12.00 10.00
N THR A 20 -27.23 -12.55 9.30
CA THR A 20 -28.16 -13.50 9.91
C THR A 20 -27.59 -14.91 9.80
N ASN A 21 -26.41 -15.15 10.40
CA ASN A 21 -26.02 -16.38 11.11
C ASN A 21 -24.50 -16.42 11.36
N PRO A 22 -24.02 -16.72 12.57
CA PRO A 22 -22.58 -16.76 12.89
C PRO A 22 -21.80 -17.94 12.30
N GLY A 23 -22.44 -18.86 11.57
CA GLY A 23 -21.85 -20.16 11.21
C GLY A 23 -21.50 -20.38 9.73
N ASP A 24 -21.76 -19.42 8.84
CA ASP A 24 -21.76 -19.69 7.39
C ASP A 24 -20.62 -18.99 6.63
N SER A 25 -19.37 -19.32 6.99
CA SER A 25 -18.19 -18.95 6.22
C SER A 25 -18.02 -19.91 5.03
N SER A 26 -18.84 -19.75 3.98
CA SER A 26 -18.57 -20.50 2.75
C SER A 26 -17.18 -20.07 2.21
N PRO A 27 -16.33 -21.01 1.75
CA PRO A 27 -15.00 -20.67 1.19
C PRO A 27 -15.05 -19.63 0.06
N LEU A 28 -16.19 -19.56 -0.64
CA LEU A 28 -16.44 -18.64 -1.73
C LEU A 28 -16.61 -17.19 -1.27
N ARG A 29 -17.26 -16.95 -0.12
CA ARG A 29 -17.41 -15.60 0.46
C ARG A 29 -16.09 -15.09 1.02
N GLU A 30 -15.34 -15.96 1.71
CA GLU A 30 -14.00 -15.62 2.21
C GLU A 30 -13.05 -15.18 1.08
N THR A 31 -13.05 -15.92 -0.05
CA THR A 31 -12.22 -15.56 -1.21
C THR A 31 -12.63 -14.21 -1.82
N LEU A 32 -13.92 -13.89 -1.86
CA LEU A 32 -14.39 -12.60 -2.36
C LEU A 32 -14.07 -11.44 -1.42
N ASP A 33 -14.15 -11.65 -0.11
CA ASP A 33 -13.80 -10.63 0.88
C ASP A 33 -12.30 -10.31 0.80
N VAL A 34 -11.44 -11.34 0.75
CA VAL A 34 -9.99 -11.14 0.56
C VAL A 34 -9.68 -10.52 -0.79
N ALA A 35 -10.34 -10.95 -1.87
CA ALA A 35 -10.16 -10.35 -3.18
C ALA A 35 -10.52 -8.85 -3.17
N THR A 36 -11.56 -8.46 -2.43
CA THR A 36 -11.97 -7.06 -2.30
C THR A 36 -10.94 -6.25 -1.49
N VAL A 37 -10.47 -6.77 -0.34
CA VAL A 37 -9.41 -6.14 0.46
C VAL A 37 -8.14 -5.94 -0.38
N ALA A 38 -7.72 -6.99 -1.07
CA ALA A 38 -6.54 -6.97 -1.92
C ALA A 38 -6.72 -6.01 -3.11
N ALA A 39 -7.90 -5.98 -3.72
CA ALA A 39 -8.21 -5.08 -4.83
C ALA A 39 -8.17 -3.60 -4.42
N ASP A 40 -8.78 -3.24 -3.28
CA ASP A 40 -8.74 -1.87 -2.75
C ASP A 40 -7.30 -1.43 -2.46
N ALA A 41 -6.52 -2.33 -1.84
CA ALA A 41 -5.16 -2.00 -1.47
C ALA A 41 -4.21 -1.98 -2.67
N VAL A 42 -4.45 -2.81 -3.70
CA VAL A 42 -3.75 -2.72 -4.99
C VAL A 42 -4.15 -1.45 -5.73
N ALA A 43 -5.41 -1.00 -5.67
CA ALA A 43 -5.81 0.27 -6.28
C ALA A 43 -5.06 1.45 -5.64
N GLU A 44 -4.88 1.43 -4.32
CA GLU A 44 -4.04 2.40 -3.61
C GLU A 44 -2.58 2.34 -4.10
N ASP A 45 -1.98 1.13 -4.15
CA ASP A 45 -0.62 0.95 -4.65
C ASP A 45 -0.50 1.44 -6.10
N VAL A 46 -1.44 1.10 -6.97
CA VAL A 46 -1.46 1.47 -8.39
C VAL A 46 -1.58 2.98 -8.55
N SER A 47 -2.39 3.65 -7.74
CA SER A 47 -2.44 5.10 -7.71
C SER A 47 -1.07 5.71 -7.38
N LEU A 48 -0.36 5.17 -6.39
CA LEU A 48 0.98 5.63 -6.03
C LEU A 48 2.02 5.25 -7.11
N ILE A 49 1.93 4.04 -7.67
CA ILE A 49 2.85 3.47 -8.65
C ILE A 49 2.80 4.26 -9.96
N ARG A 50 1.59 4.60 -10.40
CA ARG A 50 1.37 5.34 -11.64
C ARG A 50 1.82 6.78 -11.52
N THR A 51 1.48 7.44 -10.41
CA THR A 51 1.79 8.87 -10.23
C THR A 51 3.22 9.09 -9.77
N GLN A 52 3.83 8.09 -9.12
CA GLN A 52 5.11 8.19 -8.41
C GLN A 52 5.16 9.39 -7.45
N ALA A 53 3.98 9.90 -7.07
CA ALA A 53 3.84 11.15 -6.35
C ALA A 53 4.30 10.95 -4.90
N GLY A 54 5.36 11.64 -4.50
CA GLY A 54 5.93 11.56 -3.16
C GLY A 54 6.58 10.20 -2.84
N ALA A 55 7.01 9.48 -3.88
CA ALA A 55 7.77 8.22 -3.82
C ALA A 55 7.36 7.25 -2.69
N PHE A 56 6.04 7.10 -2.52
CA PHE A 56 5.33 6.06 -1.76
C PHE A 56 5.04 6.26 -0.25
N GLY A 57 4.94 7.50 0.22
CA GLY A 57 4.37 7.83 1.56
C GLY A 57 3.60 9.16 1.57
N GLY A 58 2.33 9.16 1.16
CA GLY A 58 1.57 10.41 0.99
C GLY A 58 0.92 10.95 2.27
N VAL A 59 1.25 12.21 2.63
CA VAL A 59 0.25 13.29 2.81
C VAL A 59 0.82 14.57 2.20
N THR A 60 0.49 14.79 0.91
CA THR A 60 0.49 16.07 0.18
C THR A 60 1.68 17.05 0.36
N SER A 61 2.64 17.06 -0.59
CA SER A 61 3.15 18.28 -1.30
C SER A 61 4.52 18.15 -1.98
N ASP A 62 5.30 17.09 -1.75
CA ASP A 62 6.67 17.00 -2.32
C ASP A 62 6.72 16.53 -3.79
N ALA A 63 5.58 16.12 -4.35
CA ALA A 63 5.49 15.36 -5.60
C ALA A 63 5.66 16.16 -6.92
N SER A 64 5.72 17.49 -6.88
CA SER A 64 5.75 18.28 -8.13
C SER A 64 7.15 18.45 -8.74
N ARG A 65 8.22 17.95 -8.09
CA ARG A 65 9.59 18.27 -8.52
C ARG A 65 10.51 17.07 -8.31
N THR A 66 10.66 16.27 -9.36
CA THR A 66 11.82 15.37 -9.49
C THR A 66 13.15 16.13 -9.33
N GLY A 67 13.16 17.46 -9.46
CA GLY A 67 14.33 18.34 -9.26
C GLY A 67 14.43 19.11 -7.93
N ALA A 68 13.55 18.90 -6.92
CA ALA A 68 13.65 19.62 -5.65
C ALA A 68 13.24 18.77 -4.43
N TRP A 69 13.88 17.62 -4.24
CA TRP A 69 13.69 16.69 -3.11
C TRP A 69 14.22 17.23 -1.78
N ARG A 70 14.20 18.55 -1.58
CA ARG A 70 14.68 19.27 -0.40
C ARG A 70 13.61 20.29 -0.04
N ASN A 71 13.15 20.31 1.21
CA ASN A 71 13.85 21.14 2.19
C ASN A 71 13.98 20.55 3.61
N ASP A 72 13.38 19.41 3.93
CA ASP A 72 13.29 18.99 5.33
C ASP A 72 14.06 17.71 5.67
N CYS A 73 14.67 17.02 4.70
CA CYS A 73 15.38 15.75 4.95
C CYS A 73 16.90 15.94 4.91
N ASP A 74 17.59 15.51 5.96
CA ASP A 74 19.05 15.64 6.09
C ASP A 74 19.76 14.40 5.56
N PHE A 75 20.80 14.61 4.74
CA PHE A 75 21.64 13.51 4.27
C PHE A 75 22.60 13.06 5.37
N SER A 76 22.45 11.81 5.79
CA SER A 76 23.34 11.13 6.72
C SER A 76 24.41 10.36 5.95
N VAL A 77 25.66 10.84 6.02
CA VAL A 77 26.82 10.17 5.40
C VAL A 77 27.04 8.78 6.00
N SER A 78 26.74 8.58 7.28
CA SER A 78 26.93 7.29 7.96
C SER A 78 25.98 6.20 7.48
N THR A 79 24.79 6.57 7.00
CA THR A 79 23.79 5.61 6.48
C THR A 79 23.68 5.64 4.97
N GLY A 80 24.20 6.68 4.31
CA GLY A 80 23.99 6.92 2.88
C GLY A 80 22.54 7.29 2.56
N ARG A 81 21.77 7.81 3.52
CA ARG A 81 20.34 8.08 3.37
C ARG A 81 20.00 9.50 3.80
N PHE A 82 18.97 10.04 3.15
CA PHE A 82 18.23 11.19 3.64
C PHE A 82 17.23 10.73 4.70
N VAL A 83 17.32 11.33 5.88
CA VAL A 83 16.40 11.08 7.00
C VAL A 83 15.51 12.30 7.13
N CYS A 84 14.20 12.09 7.04
CA CYS A 84 13.22 13.16 7.18
C CYS A 84 12.68 13.17 8.62
N PRO A 85 12.33 14.35 9.16
CA PRO A 85 11.62 14.48 10.42
C PRO A 85 10.30 13.70 10.39
N ASP A 86 9.94 13.16 11.55
CA ASP A 86 8.65 12.51 11.72
C ASP A 86 7.52 13.54 11.71
N HIS A 87 6.43 13.20 11.03
CA HIS A 87 5.21 14.02 11.01
C HIS A 87 4.09 13.30 11.77
N THR A 88 3.56 13.96 12.81
CA THR A 88 2.43 13.41 13.58
C THR A 88 1.21 14.32 13.45
N ARG A 89 0.06 13.74 13.07
CA ARG A 89 -1.22 14.46 12.99
C ARG A 89 -2.38 13.52 13.30
N GLY A 90 -3.23 13.90 14.25
CA GLY A 90 -4.47 13.17 14.55
C GLY A 90 -4.23 11.72 15.02
N GLY A 91 -3.18 11.50 15.82
CA GLY A 91 -2.84 10.16 16.34
C GLY A 91 -2.13 9.24 15.35
N ILE A 92 -1.72 9.76 14.20
CA ILE A 92 -0.98 9.04 13.16
C ILE A 92 0.38 9.70 13.00
N THR A 93 1.44 8.89 12.99
CA THR A 93 2.83 9.27 12.79
C THR A 93 3.36 8.67 11.50
N LEU A 94 3.99 9.50 10.67
CA LEU A 94 4.71 9.13 9.45
C LEU A 94 6.21 9.38 9.67
N ALA A 95 7.00 8.33 9.51
CA ALA A 95 8.46 8.37 9.41
C ALA A 95 8.88 7.98 7.99
N ARG A 96 9.86 8.69 7.41
CA ARG A 96 10.34 8.41 6.04
C ARG A 96 11.84 8.64 5.90
N SER A 97 12.49 7.82 5.09
CA SER A 97 13.87 8.02 4.64
C SER A 97 14.04 7.54 3.20
N PHE A 98 15.03 8.08 2.50
CA PHE A 98 15.34 7.62 1.15
C PHE A 98 16.85 7.61 0.85
N ALA A 99 17.27 6.79 -0.10
CA ALA A 99 18.62 6.80 -0.66
C ALA A 99 18.53 7.07 -2.16
N LEU A 100 19.45 7.87 -2.68
CA LEU A 100 19.69 8.03 -4.10
C LEU A 100 20.94 7.22 -4.43
N LEU A 101 20.89 6.40 -5.47
CA LEU A 101 21.92 5.42 -5.75
C LEU A 101 22.36 5.54 -7.21
N ASP A 102 23.67 5.54 -7.42
CA ASP A 102 24.24 5.45 -8.77
C ASP A 102 24.15 4.01 -9.34
N ALA A 103 24.69 3.83 -10.55
CA ALA A 103 24.71 2.52 -11.22
C ALA A 103 25.50 1.44 -10.46
N GLN A 104 26.41 1.84 -9.56
CA GLN A 104 27.19 0.96 -8.69
C GLN A 104 26.56 0.80 -7.30
N SER A 105 25.30 1.23 -7.14
CA SER A 105 24.57 1.24 -5.87
C SER A 105 25.25 2.07 -4.77
N GLN A 106 26.05 3.07 -5.14
CA GLN A 106 26.65 3.98 -4.17
C GLN A 106 25.70 5.14 -3.84
N PRO A 107 25.56 5.49 -2.54
CA PRO A 107 24.76 6.62 -2.12
C PRO A 107 25.20 7.96 -2.71
N GLN A 108 24.24 8.75 -3.16
CA GLN A 108 24.43 10.11 -3.64
C GLN A 108 23.76 11.10 -2.67
N SER A 109 24.47 12.18 -2.34
CA SER A 109 23.98 13.24 -1.44
C SER A 109 23.08 14.27 -2.14
N ALA A 110 22.85 14.10 -3.44
CA ALA A 110 21.91 14.87 -4.25
C ALA A 110 21.47 14.02 -5.46
N PHE A 111 20.29 14.34 -5.99
CA PHE A 111 19.82 13.74 -7.24
C PHE A 111 20.58 14.37 -8.42
N ASP A 112 21.01 13.53 -9.35
CA ASP A 112 21.61 13.93 -10.60
C ASP A 112 21.01 13.07 -11.72
N ALA A 113 20.36 13.73 -12.68
CA ALA A 113 19.58 13.05 -13.72
C ALA A 113 20.42 12.15 -14.64
N SER A 114 21.75 12.31 -14.66
CA SER A 114 22.65 11.53 -15.49
C SER A 114 23.30 10.35 -14.75
N THR A 115 23.42 10.44 -13.42
CA THR A 115 24.16 9.46 -12.62
C THR A 115 23.30 8.71 -11.61
N THR A 116 22.18 9.26 -11.16
CA THR A 116 21.25 8.55 -10.27
C THR A 116 20.55 7.44 -11.04
N ALA A 117 20.91 6.18 -10.80
CA ALA A 117 20.31 5.03 -11.46
C ALA A 117 19.03 4.54 -10.75
N SER A 118 18.95 4.70 -9.44
CA SER A 118 17.79 4.29 -8.65
C SER A 118 17.62 5.11 -7.37
N ALA A 119 16.42 5.03 -6.79
CA ALA A 119 16.11 5.59 -5.50
C ALA A 119 15.36 4.57 -4.64
N ASN A 120 15.76 4.43 -3.38
CA ASN A 120 15.15 3.52 -2.42
C ASN A 120 14.44 4.30 -1.31
N PHE A 121 13.22 3.92 -0.98
CA PHE A 121 12.31 4.55 -0.05
C PHE A 121 11.96 3.61 1.08
N VAL A 122 12.07 4.11 2.30
CA VAL A 122 11.57 3.41 3.48
C VAL A 122 10.57 4.34 4.17
N THR A 123 9.34 3.86 4.33
CA THR A 123 8.28 4.59 5.02
C THR A 123 7.67 3.73 6.10
N THR A 124 7.38 4.35 7.24
CA THR A 124 6.63 3.74 8.33
C THR A 124 5.50 4.68 8.70
N ILE A 125 4.28 4.14 8.78
CA ILE A 125 3.10 4.84 9.25
C ILE A 125 2.56 4.04 10.41
N SER A 126 2.37 4.67 11.56
CA SER A 126 1.73 4.05 12.71
C SER A 126 0.71 4.97 13.32
N GLY A 127 -0.28 4.42 14.00
CA GLY A 127 -1.27 5.24 14.70
C GLY A 127 -2.36 4.47 15.40
N ALA A 128 -3.15 5.21 16.15
CA ALA A 128 -4.35 4.73 16.81
C ALA A 128 -5.52 5.67 16.51
N ILE A 129 -6.69 5.08 16.25
CA ILE A 129 -7.94 5.81 16.04
C ILE A 129 -8.97 5.25 17.03
N THR A 130 -9.49 6.13 17.87
CA THR A 130 -10.58 5.80 18.79
C THR A 130 -11.79 6.66 18.47
N ARG A 131 -12.96 6.05 18.40
CA ARG A 131 -14.29 6.63 18.28
C ARG A 131 -15.21 5.88 19.25
N GLU A 132 -16.37 6.45 19.57
CA GLU A 132 -17.31 5.97 20.60
C GLU A 132 -17.41 4.43 20.69
N ASN A 133 -17.73 3.75 19.58
CA ASN A 133 -17.91 2.29 19.54
C ASN A 133 -16.84 1.55 18.71
N PHE A 134 -15.66 2.16 18.50
CA PHE A 134 -14.62 1.62 17.63
C PHE A 134 -13.22 2.07 18.07
N SER A 135 -12.31 1.11 18.22
CA SER A 135 -10.89 1.41 18.31
C SER A 135 -10.10 0.62 17.26
N ALA A 136 -9.06 1.23 16.71
CA ALA A 136 -8.12 0.55 15.85
C ALA A 136 -6.70 1.08 16.08
N THR A 137 -5.74 0.17 16.07
CA THR A 137 -4.31 0.48 15.99
C THR A 137 -3.75 -0.13 14.72
N PHE A 138 -2.83 0.57 14.08
CA PHE A 138 -2.20 0.08 12.88
C PHE A 138 -0.74 0.51 12.79
N SER A 139 0.04 -0.32 12.10
CA SER A 139 1.40 -0.03 11.69
C SER A 139 1.58 -0.54 10.27
N ARG A 140 2.21 0.26 9.42
CA ARG A 140 2.51 -0.06 8.03
C ARG A 140 3.96 0.33 7.77
N GLN A 141 4.71 -0.56 7.16
CA GLN A 141 6.05 -0.32 6.67
C GLN A 141 6.10 -0.62 5.18
N ARG A 142 6.83 0.18 4.41
CA ARG A 142 7.17 -0.10 3.01
C ARG A 142 8.66 0.13 2.78
N ASN A 143 9.26 -0.70 1.94
CA ASN A 143 10.61 -0.55 1.42
C ASN A 143 10.57 -0.75 -0.09
N ILE A 144 10.64 0.35 -0.84
CA ILE A 144 10.42 0.38 -2.29
C ILE A 144 11.65 0.94 -2.99
N THR A 145 12.09 0.32 -4.08
CA THR A 145 13.14 0.84 -4.96
C THR A 145 12.54 1.14 -6.33
N VAL A 146 12.80 2.34 -6.83
CA VAL A 146 12.51 2.78 -8.19
C VAL A 146 13.82 2.84 -8.96
N SER A 147 13.91 2.13 -10.08
CA SER A 147 15.10 2.05 -10.94
C SER A 147 14.80 2.56 -12.34
N GLY A 148 15.87 2.85 -13.09
CA GLY A 148 15.78 3.43 -14.43
C GLY A 148 15.71 4.95 -14.41
N LEU A 149 16.35 5.58 -13.41
CA LEU A 149 16.32 7.04 -13.22
C LEU A 149 17.43 7.81 -13.95
N ALA A 150 18.37 7.08 -14.58
CA ALA A 150 19.53 7.67 -15.25
C ALA A 150 19.22 7.93 -16.73
N GLY A 151 18.69 9.12 -17.03
CA GLY A 151 18.66 9.79 -18.33
C GLY A 151 17.92 9.10 -19.49
N ASN A 152 16.92 9.80 -20.05
CA ASN A 152 16.17 9.43 -21.28
C ASN A 152 15.31 8.17 -21.15
N GLU A 153 14.81 7.93 -19.94
CA GLU A 153 13.97 6.79 -19.63
C GLU A 153 12.56 6.93 -20.20
N SER A 154 12.10 5.85 -20.84
CA SER A 154 10.70 5.69 -21.24
C SER A 154 9.89 4.89 -20.21
N THR A 155 10.57 4.32 -19.21
CA THR A 155 9.98 3.48 -18.17
C THR A 155 10.79 3.52 -16.88
N HIS A 156 10.11 3.38 -15.75
CA HIS A 156 10.74 3.01 -14.47
C HIS A 156 10.37 1.60 -14.06
N ILE A 157 11.22 0.98 -13.26
CA ILE A 157 10.99 -0.35 -12.68
C ILE A 157 10.85 -0.19 -11.16
N ILE A 158 9.78 -0.74 -10.61
CA ILE A 158 9.48 -0.67 -9.19
C ILE A 158 9.57 -2.08 -8.58
N ASN A 159 10.38 -2.18 -7.53
CA ASN A 159 10.52 -3.37 -6.71
C ASN A 159 10.34 -2.99 -5.24
N GLY A 160 9.90 -3.92 -4.41
CA GLY A 160 9.89 -3.65 -2.97
C GLY A 160 8.99 -4.55 -2.16
N THR A 161 8.94 -4.26 -0.87
CA THR A 161 8.15 -5.01 0.10
C THR A 161 7.34 -4.07 0.97
N GLY A 162 6.28 -4.62 1.56
CA GLY A 162 5.46 -3.95 2.56
C GLY A 162 5.07 -4.91 3.67
N ALA A 163 4.84 -4.38 4.85
CA ALA A 163 4.27 -5.10 5.98
C ALA A 163 3.23 -4.19 6.63
N THR A 164 2.07 -4.73 6.97
CA THR A 164 1.02 -4.03 7.70
C THR A 164 0.52 -4.92 8.82
N SER A 165 0.29 -4.32 9.98
CA SER A 165 -0.42 -4.94 11.09
C SER A 165 -1.54 -4.00 11.52
N ASN A 166 -2.73 -4.54 11.70
CA ASN A 166 -3.90 -3.79 12.15
C ASN A 166 -4.62 -4.61 13.21
N THR A 167 -4.94 -3.96 14.33
CA THR A 167 -5.80 -4.52 15.36
C THR A 167 -7.01 -3.61 15.51
N ARG A 168 -8.21 -4.20 15.50
CA ARG A 168 -9.48 -3.48 15.61
C ARG A 168 -10.35 -4.11 16.68
N SER A 169 -10.84 -3.31 17.62
CA SER A 169 -11.95 -3.69 18.51
C SER A 169 -13.22 -2.93 18.15
N ARG A 170 -14.35 -3.65 18.16
CA ARG A 170 -15.68 -3.04 18.11
C ARG A 170 -16.42 -3.45 19.37
N HIS A 171 -16.88 -2.44 20.11
CA HIS A 171 -17.78 -2.60 21.24
C HIS A 171 -19.19 -2.26 20.74
N SER A 172 -20.18 -3.12 21.01
CA SER A 172 -21.59 -2.81 20.77
C SER A 172 -22.30 -2.72 22.11
N ASP A 173 -23.21 -1.76 22.26
CA ASP A 173 -23.91 -1.53 23.53
C ASP A 173 -24.74 -2.75 23.98
N ASP A 174 -25.22 -3.58 23.03
CA ASP A 174 -26.11 -4.74 23.29
C ASP A 174 -25.52 -6.10 22.83
N GLY A 175 -24.19 -6.25 22.70
CA GLY A 175 -23.60 -7.50 22.20
C GLY A 175 -22.13 -7.73 22.58
N PRO A 176 -21.61 -8.97 22.40
CA PRO A 176 -20.25 -9.31 22.80
C PRO A 176 -19.22 -8.52 22.00
N GLU A 177 -18.15 -8.10 22.68
CA GLU A 177 -16.99 -7.44 22.07
C GLU A 177 -16.39 -8.33 20.97
N ARG A 178 -16.07 -7.72 19.82
CA ARG A 178 -15.42 -8.41 18.70
C ARG A 178 -14.08 -7.75 18.42
N SER A 179 -13.01 -8.53 18.51
CA SER A 179 -11.67 -8.11 18.12
C SER A 179 -11.22 -8.84 16.85
N TYR A 180 -10.58 -8.09 15.95
CA TYR A 180 -9.95 -8.61 14.75
C TYR A 180 -8.50 -8.16 14.74
N ALA A 181 -7.60 -9.10 14.49
CA ALA A 181 -6.21 -8.81 14.16
C ALA A 181 -5.96 -9.22 12.70
N MET A 182 -5.32 -8.32 11.96
CA MET A 182 -4.96 -8.53 10.57
C MET A 182 -3.48 -8.23 10.40
N THR A 183 -2.78 -9.15 9.75
CA THR A 183 -1.42 -8.92 9.26
C THR A 183 -1.39 -9.09 7.75
N GLU A 184 -0.63 -8.24 7.10
CA GLU A 184 -0.44 -8.28 5.67
C GLU A 184 1.03 -8.11 5.32
N THR A 185 1.53 -8.89 4.38
CA THR A 185 2.79 -8.61 3.70
C THR A 185 2.54 -8.39 2.22
N THR A 186 3.30 -7.49 1.63
CA THR A 186 3.25 -7.16 0.20
C THR A 186 4.61 -7.37 -0.42
N ASN A 187 4.66 -7.91 -1.62
CA ASN A 187 5.85 -8.04 -2.44
C ASN A 187 5.56 -7.49 -3.84
N ILE A 188 6.36 -6.52 -4.28
CA ILE A 188 6.27 -5.85 -5.57
C ILE A 188 7.48 -6.27 -6.38
N VAL A 189 7.24 -6.91 -7.52
CA VAL A 189 8.31 -7.51 -8.33
C VAL A 189 8.21 -6.99 -9.75
N ASN A 190 9.27 -6.29 -10.17
CA ASN A 190 9.51 -5.82 -11.53
C ASN A 190 8.31 -5.11 -12.15
N VAL A 191 7.64 -4.25 -11.37
CA VAL A 191 6.50 -3.48 -11.89
C VAL A 191 7.03 -2.38 -12.78
N VAL A 192 6.86 -2.55 -14.09
CA VAL A 192 7.33 -1.59 -15.09
C VAL A 192 6.24 -0.56 -15.34
N VAL A 193 6.56 0.72 -15.20
CA VAL A 193 5.64 1.83 -15.47
C VAL A 193 6.20 2.74 -16.54
N PRO A 194 5.36 3.28 -17.44
CA PRO A 194 5.81 4.22 -18.46
C PRO A 194 6.18 5.57 -17.83
N PHE A 195 7.21 6.20 -18.39
CA PHE A 195 7.72 7.52 -18.01
C PHE A 195 7.98 8.37 -19.27
N PRO A 196 7.64 9.68 -19.28
CA PRO A 196 6.84 10.38 -18.28
C PRO A 196 5.42 9.79 -18.20
N HIS A 197 4.79 9.90 -17.03
CA HIS A 197 3.43 9.40 -16.84
C HIS A 197 2.45 10.13 -17.77
N SER A 198 1.59 9.38 -18.46
CA SER A 198 0.48 9.91 -19.23
C SER A 198 -0.86 9.42 -18.68
N SER A 199 -1.89 10.26 -18.79
CA SER A 199 -3.25 9.89 -18.36
C SER A 199 -3.70 8.61 -19.08
N GLY A 200 -4.19 7.63 -18.30
CA GLY A 200 -4.61 6.33 -18.84
C GLY A 200 -3.48 5.31 -19.02
N ALA A 201 -2.22 5.67 -18.73
CA ALA A 201 -1.13 4.70 -18.75
C ALA A 201 -1.20 3.76 -17.54
N TRP A 202 -1.09 2.46 -17.80
CA TRP A 202 -1.10 1.39 -16.78
C TRP A 202 0.29 0.75 -16.65
N PRO A 203 0.60 0.08 -15.53
CA PRO A 203 1.82 -0.70 -15.43
C PRO A 203 1.90 -1.73 -16.56
N LEU A 204 3.02 -1.75 -17.27
CA LEU A 204 3.25 -2.54 -18.48
C LEU A 204 3.44 -4.01 -18.17
N SER A 205 4.06 -4.31 -17.02
CA SER A 205 4.37 -5.68 -16.59
C SER A 205 4.68 -5.71 -15.09
N GLY A 206 4.99 -6.91 -14.58
CA GLY A 206 5.33 -7.15 -13.19
C GLY A 206 4.16 -7.64 -12.35
N SER A 207 4.37 -7.75 -11.05
CA SER A 207 3.34 -8.26 -10.14
C SER A 207 3.38 -7.63 -8.76
N VAL A 208 2.23 -7.65 -8.11
CA VAL A 208 2.08 -7.35 -6.68
C VAL A 208 1.43 -8.58 -6.04
N THR A 209 2.11 -9.15 -5.05
CA THR A 209 1.57 -10.24 -4.24
C THR A 209 1.34 -9.77 -2.82
N ARG A 210 0.17 -10.09 -2.28
CA ARG A 210 -0.22 -9.80 -0.91
C ARG A 210 -0.51 -11.11 -0.18
N GLN A 211 0.00 -11.25 1.04
CA GLN A 211 -0.36 -12.32 1.96
C GLN A 211 -1.14 -11.69 3.09
N ILE A 212 -2.43 -12.00 3.17
CA ILE A 212 -3.33 -11.42 4.18
C ILE A 212 -3.67 -12.52 5.16
N SER A 213 -3.45 -12.26 6.44
CA SER A 213 -3.84 -13.13 7.55
C SER A 213 -4.82 -12.40 8.44
N VAL A 214 -5.97 -13.01 8.72
CA VAL A 214 -6.99 -12.47 9.62
C VAL A 214 -7.23 -13.46 10.74
N SER A 215 -7.24 -12.98 11.98
CA SER A 215 -7.71 -13.70 13.15
C SER A 215 -8.83 -12.90 13.83
N ARG A 216 -9.81 -13.63 14.36
CA ARG A 216 -10.94 -13.09 15.12
C ARG A 216 -10.88 -13.68 16.53
N ASP A 217 -10.94 -12.82 17.53
CA ASP A 217 -11.10 -13.25 18.92
C ASP A 217 -12.59 -13.12 19.29
N GLY A 218 -13.19 -14.21 19.77
CA GLY A 218 -14.60 -14.21 20.23
C GLY A 218 -15.42 -15.49 20.09
N GLU A 219 -14.86 -16.63 19.68
CA GLU A 219 -15.55 -17.93 19.81
C GLU A 219 -14.91 -18.76 20.91
N GLN A 220 -15.71 -19.59 21.60
CA GLN A 220 -15.23 -20.63 22.50
C GLN A 220 -14.40 -21.64 21.69
N GLY A 221 -13.11 -21.35 21.52
CA GLY A 221 -12.18 -22.09 20.68
C GLY A 221 -11.01 -21.20 20.28
N SER A 222 -9.80 -21.74 20.25
CA SER A 222 -8.56 -20.99 19.99
C SER A 222 -8.64 -20.09 18.74
N PRO A 223 -7.95 -18.93 18.73
CA PRO A 223 -7.97 -18.00 17.60
C PRO A 223 -7.60 -18.74 16.31
N ARG A 224 -8.53 -18.77 15.34
CA ARG A 224 -8.29 -19.47 14.07
C ARG A 224 -7.80 -18.46 13.03
N ALA A 225 -6.48 -18.33 12.91
CA ALA A 225 -5.89 -17.54 11.84
C ALA A 225 -6.23 -18.14 10.47
N ARG A 226 -6.62 -17.29 9.52
CA ARG A 226 -6.85 -17.64 8.13
C ARG A 226 -5.97 -16.78 7.26
N SER A 227 -5.08 -17.43 6.50
CA SER A 227 -4.23 -16.75 5.53
C SER A 227 -4.70 -17.02 4.10
N ARG A 228 -4.62 -15.99 3.26
CA ARG A 228 -4.90 -16.04 1.83
C ARG A 228 -3.88 -15.20 1.09
N SER A 229 -3.45 -15.69 -0.06
CA SER A 229 -2.60 -14.97 -0.99
C SER A 229 -3.44 -14.34 -2.09
N ALA A 230 -3.13 -13.09 -2.46
CA ALA A 230 -3.67 -12.42 -3.62
C ALA A 230 -2.51 -11.90 -4.50
N THR A 231 -2.44 -12.33 -5.76
CA THR A 231 -1.41 -11.91 -6.71
C THR A 231 -2.06 -11.22 -7.91
N VAL A 232 -1.66 -9.97 -8.16
CA VAL A 232 -2.03 -9.20 -9.35
C VAL A 232 -0.87 -9.21 -10.34
N THR A 233 -1.15 -9.47 -11.61
CA THR A 233 -0.14 -9.44 -12.68
C THR A 233 -0.48 -8.37 -13.70
N PHE A 234 0.41 -7.41 -13.88
CA PHE A 234 0.20 -6.32 -14.82
C PHE A 234 0.57 -6.72 -16.25
N ASN A 235 -0.14 -6.13 -17.22
CA ASN A 235 -0.02 -6.45 -18.64
C ASN A 235 -0.19 -5.22 -19.56
N GLY A 236 -0.07 -4.00 -19.01
CA GLY A 236 -0.24 -2.75 -19.75
C GLY A 236 -1.69 -2.30 -19.95
N THR A 237 -2.67 -2.99 -19.38
CA THR A 237 -4.09 -2.65 -19.53
C THR A 237 -4.76 -2.31 -18.20
N GLN A 238 -5.97 -1.73 -18.28
CA GLN A 238 -6.79 -1.41 -17.11
C GLN A 238 -7.32 -2.65 -16.40
N LEU A 239 -7.63 -3.71 -17.16
CA LEU A 239 -8.22 -4.93 -16.64
C LEU A 239 -7.13 -6.01 -16.54
N VAL A 240 -6.75 -6.36 -15.32
CA VAL A 240 -5.64 -7.27 -15.06
C VAL A 240 -6.09 -8.52 -14.31
N PRO A 241 -5.44 -9.67 -14.52
CA PRO A 241 -5.72 -10.85 -13.72
C PRO A 241 -5.30 -10.65 -12.27
N ILE A 242 -6.16 -11.10 -11.36
CA ILE A 242 -5.86 -11.29 -9.94
C ILE A 242 -6.14 -12.74 -9.56
N VAL A 243 -5.17 -13.39 -8.90
CA VAL A 243 -5.29 -14.75 -8.39
C VAL A 243 -5.40 -14.69 -6.88
N VAL A 244 -6.49 -15.21 -6.31
CA VAL A 244 -6.71 -15.29 -4.86
C VAL A 244 -6.88 -16.74 -4.44
N GLY A 245 -5.87 -17.28 -3.74
CA GLY A 245 -5.79 -18.72 -3.50
C GLY A 245 -5.71 -19.49 -4.81
N ASP A 246 -6.72 -20.32 -5.09
CA ASP A 246 -6.87 -21.14 -6.31
C ASP A 246 -7.73 -20.49 -7.39
N ARG A 247 -8.26 -19.27 -7.17
CA ARG A 247 -9.20 -18.62 -8.08
C ARG A 247 -8.56 -17.50 -8.87
N SER A 248 -8.83 -17.47 -10.17
CA SER A 248 -8.50 -16.34 -11.05
C SER A 248 -9.74 -15.49 -11.30
N LEU A 249 -9.58 -14.17 -11.15
CA LEU A 249 -10.58 -13.14 -11.36
C LEU A 249 -9.94 -12.00 -12.16
N MET A 250 -10.75 -11.02 -12.57
CA MET A 250 -10.26 -9.80 -13.20
C MET A 250 -10.43 -8.61 -12.27
N LEU A 251 -9.41 -7.77 -12.19
CA LEU A 251 -9.37 -6.53 -11.43
C LEU A 251 -9.39 -5.34 -12.39
N ASP A 252 -10.33 -4.43 -12.19
CA ASP A 252 -10.32 -3.13 -12.82
C ASP A 252 -9.46 -2.15 -12.01
N LEU A 253 -8.28 -1.81 -12.54
CA LEU A 253 -7.33 -0.91 -11.92
C LEU A 253 -7.81 0.54 -11.80
N ALA A 254 -8.82 0.95 -12.58
CA ALA A 254 -9.37 2.30 -12.48
C ALA A 254 -10.35 2.43 -11.31
N THR A 255 -11.10 1.37 -11.03
CA THR A 255 -12.14 1.39 -9.99
C THR A 255 -11.75 0.64 -8.71
N GLY A 256 -10.69 -0.17 -8.75
CA GLY A 256 -10.30 -1.06 -7.67
C GLY A 256 -11.26 -2.23 -7.46
N LYS A 257 -12.13 -2.52 -8.43
CA LYS A 257 -13.19 -3.53 -8.28
C LYS A 257 -12.86 -4.82 -9.01
N ILE A 258 -13.24 -5.92 -8.39
CA ILE A 258 -13.28 -7.22 -9.05
C ILE A 258 -14.44 -7.21 -10.06
N VAL A 259 -14.13 -7.54 -11.31
CA VAL A 259 -15.12 -7.79 -12.36
C VAL A 259 -15.18 -9.30 -12.63
N ARG A 260 -16.40 -9.81 -12.81
CA ARG A 260 -16.59 -11.20 -13.24
C ARG A 260 -16.19 -11.30 -14.71
N ASN A 261 -15.53 -12.41 -15.07
CA ASN A 261 -15.34 -12.80 -16.47
C ASN A 261 -16.69 -12.95 -17.18
#